data_AF-A0AA96RUG6-F1
#
_entry.id   AF-A0AA96RUG6-F1
#
_cell.length_a   1.000
_cell.length_b   1.000
_cell.length_c   1.000
_cell.angle_alpha   90.00
_cell.angle_beta   90.00
_cell.angle_gamma   90.00
#
_symmetry.space_group_name_H-M   'P 1'
#
loop_
_entity.id
_entity.type
_entity.pdbx_description
1 polymer ?
#
loop_
_entity_poly.entity_id
_entity_poly.type
_entity_poly.pdbx_seq_one_letter_code
_entity_poly.pdbx_strand_id
1 'polypeptide(L)'
;MNHKVDYQTRLDRIRADLGYDFISLAVAEPAEYDYVIRWKYASGNTNERYKRIVLQSGRGIAGIVFKTGKPFLIPSIVTDVKPDALFNYPITKMESLNSIGAVPVWNDARVAGVLLGGFRGERQVTADMLRDLEAAARRGIGDLNGKELLLS
;
A
#
# COMPACT_ATOMS: atom_id res chain seq x y z
N MET A 1 12.04 -16.37 21.67
CA MET A 1 10.61 -16.24 21.29
C MET A 1 10.51 -15.18 20.20
N ASN A 2 10.29 -15.58 18.95
CA ASN A 2 10.03 -14.64 17.86
C ASN A 2 8.65 -14.02 18.14
N HIS A 3 8.60 -12.75 18.56
CA HIS A 3 7.36 -11.98 18.48
C HIS A 3 7.06 -11.83 16.99
N LYS A 4 6.27 -12.76 16.45
CA LYS A 4 5.78 -12.66 15.08
C LYS A 4 4.87 -11.45 15.07
N VAL A 5 5.41 -10.33 14.64
CA VAL A 5 4.67 -9.11 14.39
C VAL A 5 3.44 -9.45 13.56
N ASP A 6 2.28 -9.13 14.11
CA ASP A 6 1.03 -9.39 13.44
C ASP A 6 0.64 -8.19 12.56
N TYR A 7 1.27 -8.11 11.39
CA TYR A 7 0.93 -7.14 10.35
C TYR A 7 -0.56 -7.19 10.00
N GLN A 8 -1.16 -8.39 10.04
CA GLN A 8 -2.57 -8.57 9.72
C GLN A 8 -3.46 -7.89 10.75
N THR A 9 -3.27 -8.19 12.04
CA THR A 9 -4.04 -7.54 13.13
C THR A 9 -3.87 -6.03 13.10
N ARG A 10 -2.66 -5.53 12.76
CA ARG A 10 -2.44 -4.08 12.66
C ARG A 10 -3.20 -3.46 11.48
N LEU A 11 -3.21 -4.09 10.32
CA LEU A 11 -3.98 -3.62 9.15
C LEU A 11 -5.48 -3.67 9.42
N ASP A 12 -5.98 -4.71 10.08
CA ASP A 12 -7.40 -4.83 10.45
C ASP A 12 -7.83 -3.66 11.33
N ARG A 13 -7.01 -3.28 12.32
CA ARG A 13 -7.26 -2.11 13.18
C ARG A 13 -7.23 -0.81 12.41
N ILE A 14 -6.17 -0.55 11.63
CA ILE A 14 -6.06 0.71 10.85
C ILE A 14 -7.26 0.84 9.90
N ARG A 15 -7.66 -0.24 9.23
CA ARG A 15 -8.81 -0.23 8.34
C ARG A 15 -10.10 0.14 9.09
N ALA A 16 -10.34 -0.48 10.24
CA ALA A 16 -11.53 -0.21 11.05
C ALA A 16 -11.54 1.22 11.60
N ASP A 17 -10.41 1.69 12.15
CA ASP A 17 -10.28 3.00 12.77
C ASP A 17 -10.42 4.15 11.76
N LEU A 18 -9.86 3.98 10.55
CA LEU A 18 -9.89 4.99 9.49
C LEU A 18 -11.06 4.82 8.52
N GLY A 19 -11.87 3.77 8.68
CA GLY A 19 -13.09 3.55 7.89
C GLY A 19 -12.87 3.15 6.44
N TYR A 20 -11.70 2.63 6.05
CA TYR A 20 -11.45 2.17 4.67
C TYR A 20 -12.18 0.86 4.36
N ASP A 21 -12.65 0.70 3.11
CA ASP A 21 -13.17 -0.58 2.62
C ASP A 21 -12.06 -1.63 2.49
N PHE A 22 -10.85 -1.17 2.18
CA PHE A 22 -9.69 -1.98 1.89
C PHE A 22 -8.42 -1.27 2.35
N ILE A 23 -7.51 -2.02 2.97
CA ILE A 23 -6.15 -1.55 3.23
C ILE A 23 -5.17 -2.65 2.82
N SER A 24 -4.00 -2.29 2.31
CA SER A 24 -2.96 -3.26 1.98
C SER A 24 -1.57 -2.71 2.22
N LEU A 25 -0.67 -3.60 2.64
CA LEU A 25 0.73 -3.33 2.86
C LEU A 25 1.55 -3.98 1.74
N ALA A 26 2.22 -3.13 0.97
CA ALA A 26 3.26 -3.52 0.04
C ALA A 26 4.62 -3.50 0.74
N VAL A 27 5.42 -4.55 0.56
CA VAL A 27 6.78 -4.66 1.11
C VAL A 27 7.77 -4.64 -0.03
N ALA A 28 8.85 -3.87 0.13
CA ALA A 28 9.97 -3.87 -0.79
C ALA A 28 10.95 -5.00 -0.43
N GLU A 29 11.34 -5.77 -1.44
CA GLU A 29 12.33 -6.84 -1.35
C GLU A 29 13.47 -6.53 -2.32
N PRO A 30 14.73 -6.91 -1.99
CA PRO A 30 15.86 -6.72 -2.89
C PRO A 30 15.72 -7.64 -4.10
N ALA A 31 16.14 -7.15 -5.25
CA ALA A 31 16.38 -7.91 -6.45
C ALA A 31 17.78 -7.58 -6.99
N GLU A 32 18.29 -8.38 -7.93
CA GLU A 32 19.70 -8.36 -8.38
C GLU A 32 20.26 -6.96 -8.71
N TYR A 33 19.42 -6.04 -9.22
CA TYR A 33 19.82 -4.67 -9.56
C TYR A 33 18.81 -3.58 -9.14
N ASP A 34 17.74 -3.91 -8.40
CA ASP A 34 16.68 -2.97 -8.00
C ASP A 34 15.87 -3.54 -6.81
N TYR A 35 14.68 -2.99 -6.56
CA TYR A 35 13.69 -3.51 -5.62
C TYR A 35 12.45 -4.01 -6.36
N VAL A 36 11.89 -5.11 -5.85
CA VAL A 36 10.54 -5.56 -6.19
C VAL A 36 9.60 -5.26 -5.02
N ILE A 37 8.42 -4.74 -5.35
CA ILE A 37 7.40 -4.38 -4.38
C ILE A 37 6.24 -5.37 -4.53
N ARG A 38 5.89 -6.05 -3.43
CA ARG A 38 4.82 -7.06 -3.38
C ARG A 38 3.77 -6.67 -2.37
N TRP A 39 2.50 -6.78 -2.74
CA TRP A 39 1.40 -6.68 -1.78
C TRP A 39 1.33 -7.96 -0.95
N LYS A 40 1.85 -7.92 0.28
CA LYS A 40 1.97 -9.11 1.14
C LYS A 40 0.75 -9.33 2.01
N TYR A 41 0.16 -8.24 2.50
CA TYR A 41 -0.90 -8.26 3.48
C TYR A 41 -2.03 -7.33 3.05
N ALA A 42 -3.26 -7.70 3.37
CA ALA A 42 -4.42 -6.85 3.13
C ALA A 42 -5.50 -7.10 4.18
N SER A 43 -6.32 -6.09 4.45
CA SER A 43 -7.56 -6.22 5.21
C SER A 43 -8.72 -5.69 4.37
N GLY A 44 -9.87 -6.35 4.46
CA GLY A 44 -11.05 -6.03 3.64
C GLY A 44 -10.91 -6.47 2.18
N ASN A 45 -9.97 -7.35 1.86
CA ASN A 45 -9.81 -7.93 0.52
C ASN A 45 -10.97 -8.90 0.20
N THR A 46 -11.46 -8.86 -1.04
CA THR A 46 -12.50 -9.78 -1.54
C THR A 46 -11.93 -11.10 -2.03
N ASN A 47 -10.62 -11.13 -2.30
CA ASN A 47 -9.91 -12.28 -2.82
C ASN A 47 -8.42 -12.18 -2.48
N GLU A 48 -7.62 -13.18 -2.84
CA GLU A 48 -6.17 -13.18 -2.58
C GLU A 48 -5.32 -12.89 -3.83
N ARG A 49 -5.92 -12.50 -4.96
CA ARG A 49 -5.18 -12.29 -6.22
C ARG A 49 -4.19 -11.12 -6.12
N TYR A 50 -4.43 -10.17 -5.21
CA TYR A 50 -3.51 -9.07 -4.95
C TYR A 50 -2.09 -9.56 -4.63
N LYS A 51 -1.93 -10.73 -3.99
CA LYS A 51 -0.64 -11.33 -3.64
C LYS A 51 0.21 -11.68 -4.87
N ARG A 52 -0.40 -11.79 -6.05
CA ARG A 52 0.29 -12.07 -7.33
C ARG A 52 0.89 -10.83 -7.97
N ILE A 53 0.51 -9.65 -7.49
CA ILE A 53 1.01 -8.38 -8.03
C ILE A 53 2.46 -8.20 -7.56
N VAL A 54 3.35 -8.03 -8.53
CA VAL A 54 4.75 -7.66 -8.33
C VAL A 54 5.01 -6.40 -9.14
N LEU A 55 5.56 -5.38 -8.50
CA LEU A 55 5.85 -4.09 -9.12
C LEU A 55 7.34 -3.78 -9.00
N GLN A 56 7.90 -3.15 -10.01
CA GLN A 56 9.24 -2.56 -9.92
C GLN A 56 9.18 -1.17 -9.29
N SER A 57 10.32 -0.68 -8.79
CA SER A 57 10.47 0.69 -8.34
C SER A 57 9.98 1.70 -9.41
N GLY A 58 9.13 2.64 -9.02
CA GLY A 58 8.52 3.62 -9.92
C GLY A 58 7.37 3.10 -10.80
N ARG A 59 6.94 1.84 -10.69
CA ARG A 59 5.81 1.28 -11.46
C ARG A 59 4.60 1.02 -10.57
N GLY A 60 3.43 1.46 -11.02
CA GLY A 60 2.18 1.37 -10.27
C GLY A 60 2.19 2.20 -8.98
N ILE A 61 1.10 2.16 -8.21
CA ILE A 61 0.94 3.01 -7.01
C ILE A 61 2.06 2.76 -6.00
N ALA A 62 2.32 1.50 -5.64
CA ALA A 62 3.32 1.18 -4.64
C ALA A 62 4.75 1.48 -5.12
N GLY A 63 5.08 1.20 -6.38
CA GLY A 63 6.39 1.53 -6.92
C GLY A 63 6.65 3.04 -6.96
N ILE A 64 5.64 3.86 -7.29
CA ILE A 64 5.73 5.32 -7.29
C ILE A 64 5.96 5.86 -5.88
N VAL A 65 5.16 5.42 -4.90
CA VAL A 65 5.29 5.87 -3.51
C VAL A 65 6.63 5.42 -2.92
N PHE A 66 7.05 4.18 -3.17
CA PHE A 66 8.35 3.66 -2.73
C PHE A 66 9.51 4.50 -3.29
N LYS A 67 9.51 4.78 -4.60
CA LYS A 67 10.58 5.53 -5.27
C LYS A 67 10.65 7.00 -4.81
N THR A 68 9.50 7.63 -4.59
CA THR A 68 9.44 9.07 -4.30
C THR A 68 9.45 9.40 -2.82
N GLY A 69 9.07 8.45 -1.95
CA GLY A 69 8.85 8.70 -0.53
C GLY A 69 7.72 9.69 -0.26
N LYS A 70 6.81 9.90 -1.22
CA LYS A 70 5.71 10.87 -1.13
C LYS A 70 4.34 10.16 -1.13
N PRO A 71 3.37 10.67 -0.36
CA PRO A 71 1.98 10.24 -0.48
C PRO A 71 1.45 10.39 -1.92
N PHE A 72 0.52 9.52 -2.28
CA PHE A 72 -0.11 9.47 -3.58
C PHE A 72 -1.62 9.31 -3.43
N LEU A 73 -2.40 10.09 -4.18
CA LEU A 73 -3.86 10.15 -4.07
C LEU A 73 -4.49 10.05 -5.46
N ILE A 74 -5.47 9.16 -5.60
CA ILE A 74 -6.38 9.12 -6.74
C ILE A 74 -7.82 9.24 -6.20
N PRO A 75 -8.45 10.42 -6.29
CA PRO A 75 -9.81 10.62 -5.80
C PRO A 75 -10.85 9.75 -6.51
N SER A 76 -10.82 9.66 -7.84
CA SER A 76 -11.66 8.75 -8.62
C SER A 76 -10.87 8.07 -9.73
N ILE A 77 -10.80 6.73 -9.68
CA ILE A 77 -10.15 5.93 -10.73
C ILE A 77 -10.85 6.13 -12.08
N VAL A 78 -12.18 6.30 -12.07
CA VAL A 78 -12.98 6.45 -13.29
C VAL A 78 -12.71 7.79 -13.98
N THR A 79 -12.54 8.88 -13.21
CA THR A 79 -12.36 10.22 -13.79
C THR A 79 -10.90 10.63 -13.93
N ASP A 80 -10.02 10.16 -13.05
CA ASP A 80 -8.65 10.69 -12.92
C ASP A 80 -7.60 9.78 -13.56
N VAL A 81 -7.98 8.55 -13.94
CA VAL A 81 -7.10 7.60 -14.63
C VAL A 81 -7.65 7.29 -16.01
N LYS A 82 -6.81 7.47 -17.04
CA LYS A 82 -7.18 7.10 -18.40
C LYS A 82 -7.41 5.58 -18.51
N PRO A 83 -8.42 5.10 -19.26
CA PRO A 83 -8.71 3.67 -19.38
C PRO A 83 -7.53 2.83 -19.86
N ASP A 84 -6.74 3.36 -20.78
CA ASP A 84 -5.51 2.75 -21.28
C ASP A 84 -4.40 2.70 -20.21
N ALA A 85 -4.43 3.55 -19.19
CA ALA A 85 -3.45 3.54 -18.11
C ALA A 85 -3.81 2.59 -16.95
N LEU A 86 -5.04 2.05 -16.90
CA LEU A 86 -5.52 1.20 -15.80
C LEU A 86 -4.69 -0.06 -15.57
N PHE A 87 -4.08 -0.62 -16.63
CA PHE A 87 -3.22 -1.80 -16.49
C PHE A 87 -1.99 -1.53 -15.61
N ASN A 88 -1.60 -0.27 -15.42
CA ASN A 88 -0.50 0.11 -14.53
C ASN A 88 -0.87 0.01 -13.03
N TYR A 89 -2.16 -0.12 -12.71
CA TYR A 89 -2.67 -0.14 -11.34
C TYR A 89 -3.47 -1.43 -11.05
N PRO A 90 -2.85 -2.62 -11.11
CA PRO A 90 -3.57 -3.90 -11.04
C PRO A 90 -4.40 -4.09 -9.77
N ILE A 91 -4.01 -3.47 -8.65
CA ILE A 91 -4.75 -3.55 -7.38
C ILE A 91 -6.15 -2.91 -7.48
N THR A 92 -6.35 -1.90 -8.32
CA THR A 92 -7.64 -1.23 -8.50
C THR A 92 -8.66 -2.23 -9.05
N LYS A 93 -8.29 -2.97 -10.09
CA LYS A 93 -9.12 -3.96 -10.75
C LYS A 93 -9.35 -5.20 -9.88
N MET A 94 -8.32 -5.67 -9.17
CA MET A 94 -8.43 -6.88 -8.36
C MET A 94 -9.35 -6.72 -7.16
N GLU A 95 -9.46 -5.52 -6.60
CA GLU A 95 -10.25 -5.23 -5.40
C GLU A 95 -11.42 -4.27 -5.64
N SER A 96 -11.69 -3.94 -6.90
CA SER A 96 -12.74 -3.01 -7.34
C SER A 96 -12.65 -1.64 -6.65
N LEU A 97 -11.43 -1.12 -6.49
CA LEU A 97 -11.20 0.16 -5.85
C LEU A 97 -11.41 1.30 -6.85
N ASN A 98 -12.15 2.32 -6.41
CA ASN A 98 -12.49 3.50 -7.17
C ASN A 98 -11.95 4.79 -6.56
N SER A 99 -11.47 4.77 -5.32
CA SER A 99 -10.79 5.89 -4.67
C SER A 99 -9.63 5.36 -3.84
N ILE A 100 -8.44 5.94 -3.95
CA ILE A 100 -7.20 5.38 -3.37
C ILE A 100 -6.32 6.47 -2.77
N GLY A 101 -5.81 6.20 -1.56
CA GLY A 101 -4.67 6.90 -0.97
C GLY A 101 -3.55 5.91 -0.64
N ALA A 102 -2.31 6.28 -0.90
CA ALA A 102 -1.14 5.48 -0.55
C ALA A 102 -0.05 6.35 0.07
N VAL A 103 0.60 5.83 1.11
CA VAL A 103 1.61 6.55 1.89
C VAL A 103 2.86 5.68 2.09
N PRO A 104 4.05 6.28 2.16
CA PRO A 104 5.27 5.55 2.43
C PRO A 104 5.29 5.03 3.87
N VAL A 105 5.76 3.79 4.05
CA VAL A 105 6.11 3.25 5.37
C VAL A 105 7.62 3.34 5.52
N TRP A 106 8.06 4.12 6.50
CA TRP A 106 9.47 4.41 6.73
C TRP A 106 10.09 3.44 7.72
N ASN A 107 11.33 3.06 7.42
CA ASN A 107 12.27 2.46 8.36
C ASN A 107 13.52 3.34 8.39
N ASP A 108 13.72 4.07 9.49
CA ASP A 108 14.71 5.14 9.59
C ASP A 108 14.62 6.11 8.39
N ALA A 109 15.70 6.27 7.65
CA ALA A 109 15.80 7.17 6.51
C ALA A 109 15.37 6.53 5.17
N ARG A 110 14.86 5.29 5.17
CA ARG A 110 14.49 4.56 3.94
C ARG A 110 13.02 4.19 3.95
N VAL A 111 12.39 4.23 2.77
CA VAL A 111 11.05 3.66 2.59
C VAL A 111 11.19 2.14 2.58
N ALA A 112 10.53 1.45 3.49
CA ALA A 112 10.55 -0.02 3.60
C ALA A 112 9.33 -0.67 2.92
N GLY A 113 8.26 0.10 2.72
CA GLY A 113 7.02 -0.38 2.13
C GLY A 113 6.04 0.74 1.83
N VAL A 114 4.83 0.34 1.44
CA VAL A 114 3.75 1.25 1.11
C VAL A 114 2.47 0.77 1.76
N LEU A 115 1.80 1.66 2.49
CA LEU A 115 0.46 1.42 3.00
C LEU A 115 -0.53 2.08 2.04
N LEU A 116 -1.50 1.29 1.55
CA LEU A 116 -2.56 1.76 0.68
C LEU A 116 -3.89 1.58 1.38
N GLY A 117 -4.69 2.64 1.42
CA GLY A 117 -6.11 2.61 1.78
C GLY A 117 -6.96 2.91 0.55
N GLY A 118 -8.06 2.18 0.38
CA GLY A 118 -8.94 2.36 -0.76
C GLY A 118 -10.40 2.13 -0.42
N PHE A 119 -11.25 2.70 -1.27
CA PHE A 119 -12.69 2.52 -1.26
C PHE A 119 -13.18 1.96 -2.59
N ARG A 120 -14.29 1.23 -2.55
CA ARG A 120 -15.00 0.72 -3.72
C ARG A 120 -15.96 1.75 -4.30
N GLY A 121 -16.33 2.79 -3.55
CA GLY A 121 -16.98 3.98 -4.09
C GLY A 121 -15.99 5.04 -4.58
N GLU A 122 -16.50 6.02 -5.33
CA GLU A 122 -15.70 7.12 -5.88
C GLU A 122 -15.58 8.31 -4.92
N ARG A 123 -14.46 9.04 -5.01
CA ARG A 123 -14.22 10.32 -4.31
C ARG A 123 -14.36 10.25 -2.79
N GLN A 124 -13.99 9.10 -2.21
CA GLN A 124 -14.10 8.86 -0.78
C GLN A 124 -12.80 9.13 -0.04
N VAL A 125 -11.63 8.91 -0.65
CA VAL A 125 -10.35 9.24 -0.01
C VAL A 125 -10.16 10.76 -0.04
N THR A 126 -10.26 11.39 1.13
CA THR A 126 -9.99 12.81 1.30
C THR A 126 -8.52 13.07 1.66
N ALA A 127 -8.10 14.33 1.58
CA ALA A 127 -6.78 14.73 2.05
C ALA A 127 -6.59 14.46 3.57
N ASP A 128 -7.65 14.59 4.36
CA ASP A 128 -7.62 14.29 5.81
C ASP A 128 -7.37 12.80 6.05
N MET A 129 -8.11 11.93 5.35
CA MET A 129 -7.90 10.49 5.45
C MET A 129 -6.49 10.08 5.03
N LEU A 130 -5.93 10.72 4.00
CA LEU A 130 -4.56 10.46 3.58
C LEU A 130 -3.54 10.89 4.66
N ARG A 131 -3.78 12.01 5.34
CA ARG A 131 -2.96 12.47 6.46
C ARG A 131 -3.05 11.52 7.65
N ASP A 132 -4.25 11.03 7.96
CA ASP A 132 -4.46 10.06 9.04
C ASP A 132 -3.82 8.71 8.74
N LEU A 133 -3.87 8.29 7.47
CA LEU A 133 -3.19 7.10 6.97
C LEU A 133 -1.66 7.24 7.09
N GLU A 134 -1.11 8.40 6.73
CA GLU A 134 0.32 8.70 6.89
C GLU A 134 0.72 8.69 8.37
N ALA A 135 -0.09 9.30 9.24
CA ALA A 135 0.15 9.28 10.67
C ALA A 135 0.11 7.85 11.23
N ALA A 136 -0.81 7.01 10.75
CA ALA A 136 -0.87 5.59 11.12
C ALA A 136 0.37 4.82 10.67
N ALA A 137 0.87 5.08 9.46
CA ALA A 137 2.11 4.49 8.96
C ALA A 137 3.33 4.92 9.78
N ARG A 138 3.42 6.19 10.18
CA ARG A 138 4.51 6.73 11.00
C ARG A 138 4.54 6.20 12.44
N ARG A 139 3.39 5.81 13.00
CA ARG A 139 3.32 5.14 14.31
C ARG A 139 3.90 3.71 14.28
N GLY A 140 4.32 3.23 13.12
CA GLY A 140 4.82 1.89 12.92
C GLY A 140 3.70 0.91 12.57
N ILE A 141 4.00 0.09 11.58
CA ILE A 141 3.21 -1.08 11.20
C ILE A 141 4.13 -2.25 11.46
N GLY A 142 4.13 -2.75 12.70
CA GLY A 142 4.99 -3.87 13.08
C GLY A 142 6.50 -3.60 13.03
N ASP A 143 7.30 -4.65 12.86
CA ASP A 143 8.77 -4.60 12.72
C ASP A 143 9.17 -4.46 11.23
N LEU A 144 8.53 -3.57 10.47
CA LEU A 144 9.06 -3.17 9.15
C LEU A 144 10.38 -2.41 9.38
N ASN A 145 11.41 -3.16 9.76
CA ASN A 145 12.73 -2.72 10.17
C ASN A 145 13.76 -2.92 9.04
N GLY A 146 13.25 -3.12 7.82
CA GLY A 146 14.07 -3.37 6.65
C GLY A 146 14.83 -4.70 6.66
N LYS A 147 14.63 -5.60 7.63
CA LYS A 147 15.21 -6.95 7.56
C LYS A 147 14.54 -7.81 6.49
N GLU A 148 13.32 -7.49 6.07
CA GLU A 148 12.73 -8.05 4.86
C GLU A 148 13.51 -7.63 3.59
N LEU A 149 14.37 -6.60 3.66
CA LEU A 149 15.37 -6.24 2.64
C LEU A 149 16.71 -6.98 2.83
N LEU A 150 16.87 -7.78 3.88
CA LEU A 150 18.13 -8.47 4.21
C LEU A 150 17.97 -10.00 4.32
N LEU A 151 16.74 -10.52 4.25
CA LEU A 151 16.42 -11.94 4.43
C LEU A 151 16.01 -12.65 3.13
N SER A 152 16.44 -12.13 1.98
CA SER A 152 16.34 -12.80 0.67
C SER A 152 17.64 -13.52 0.34
#